data_AF-A0A961DL69-F1
#
_entry.id   AF-A0A961DL69-F1
#
_cell.length_a   1.000
_cell.length_b   1.000
_cell.length_c   1.000
_cell.angle_alpha   90.00
_cell.angle_beta   90.00
_cell.angle_gamma   90.00
#
_symmetry.space_group_name_H-M   'P 1'
#
loop_
_entity.id
_entity.type
_entity.pdbx_description
1 polymer ?
#
loop_
_entity_poly.entity_id
_entity_poly.type
_entity_poly.pdbx_seq_one_letter_code
_entity_poly.pdbx_strand_id
1 'polypeptide(L)'
;GICYDFFFVTGQIYTEQAAGRNNRAQAQGFLVLVTQGIGMLIGNQVFGRLVGHYTTDGGTDWRTVWMIPAGFALLVLFVFMGLFRGPNRAAVPAEVSIEQSGAAAS
;
A
#
# COMPACT_ATOMS: atom_id res chain seq x y z
N GLY A 1 -0.29 12.16 -7.78
CA GLY A 1 -1.73 11.87 -7.80
C GLY A 1 -2.17 11.47 -6.42
N ILE A 2 -3.32 11.94 -5.95
CA ILE A 2 -3.77 11.76 -4.57
C ILE A 2 -3.95 10.29 -4.16
N CYS A 3 -4.41 9.43 -5.08
CA CYS A 3 -4.60 7.99 -4.83
C CYS A 3 -3.30 7.24 -4.58
N TYR A 4 -2.25 7.57 -5.34
CA TYR A 4 -0.93 6.97 -5.18
C TYR A 4 -0.34 7.32 -3.82
N ASP A 5 -0.45 8.59 -3.42
CA ASP A 5 0.02 9.08 -2.13
C ASP A 5 -0.67 8.35 -0.97
N PHE A 6 -2.01 8.29 -0.98
CA PHE A 6 -2.77 7.58 0.05
C PHE A 6 -2.39 6.11 0.18
N PHE A 7 -2.31 5.35 -0.93
CA PHE A 7 -1.98 3.93 -0.87
C PHE A 7 -0.56 3.68 -0.38
N PHE A 8 0.42 4.45 -0.88
CA PHE A 8 1.83 4.21 -0.57
C PHE A 8 2.19 4.73 0.83
N VAL A 9 1.79 5.96 1.17
CA VAL A 9 2.08 6.57 2.48
C VAL A 9 1.37 5.82 3.59
N THR A 10 0.08 5.46 3.41
CA THR A 10 -0.65 4.70 4.43
C THR A 10 -0.06 3.29 4.61
N GLY A 11 0.35 2.64 3.52
CA GLY A 11 1.01 1.34 3.57
C GLY A 11 2.36 1.38 4.32
N GLN A 12 3.14 2.45 4.10
CA GLN A 12 4.39 2.69 4.83
C GLN A 12 4.15 2.87 6.32
N ILE A 13 3.22 3.75 6.71
CA ILE A 13 2.88 4.01 8.12
C ILE A 13 2.43 2.72 8.83
N TYR A 14 1.59 1.90 8.19
CA TYR A 14 1.16 0.63 8.76
C TYR A 14 2.33 -0.35 8.96
N THR A 15 3.18 -0.49 7.95
CA THR A 15 4.35 -1.39 7.97
C THR A 15 5.35 -0.97 9.06
N GLU A 16 5.58 0.33 9.22
CA GLU A 16 6.46 0.89 10.26
C GLU A 16 5.91 0.72 11.68
N GLN A 17 4.59 0.83 11.85
CA GLN A 17 3.93 0.56 13.12
C GLN A 17 4.05 -0.92 13.49
N ALA A 18 3.92 -1.83 12.51
CA ALA A 18 4.07 -3.26 12.72
C ALA A 18 5.53 -3.69 13.02
N ALA A 19 6.54 -3.05 12.42
CA ALA A 19 7.95 -3.45 12.52
C ALA A 19 8.68 -3.00 13.81
N GLY A 20 8.10 -2.08 14.60
CA GLY A 20 8.68 -1.57 15.83
C GLY A 20 9.80 -0.53 15.63
N ARG A 21 10.06 0.31 16.66
CA ARG A 21 10.94 1.51 16.57
C ARG A 21 12.36 1.23 16.05
N ASN A 22 12.92 0.07 16.31
CA ASN A 22 14.31 -0.25 15.96
C ASN A 22 14.50 -0.64 14.48
N ASN A 23 13.43 -1.07 13.78
CA ASN A 23 13.53 -1.66 12.45
C ASN A 23 12.80 -0.86 11.36
N ARG A 24 12.31 0.35 11.66
CA ARG A 24 11.55 1.18 10.71
C ARG A 24 12.34 1.53 9.46
N ALA A 25 13.60 1.93 9.61
CA ALA A 25 14.47 2.27 8.48
C ALA A 25 14.70 1.05 7.56
N GLN A 26 14.84 -0.15 8.13
CA GLN A 26 14.97 -1.39 7.36
C GLN A 26 13.66 -1.75 6.65
N ALA A 27 12.52 -1.59 7.32
CA ALA A 27 11.19 -1.85 6.76
C ALA A 27 10.84 -0.89 5.61
N GLN A 28 11.15 0.40 5.74
CA GLN A 28 10.97 1.37 4.66
C GLN A 28 11.85 1.04 3.45
N GLY A 29 13.14 0.77 3.67
CA GLY A 29 14.06 0.40 2.59
C GLY A 29 13.64 -0.90 1.90
N PHE A 30 13.17 -1.89 2.66
CA PHE A 30 12.64 -3.14 2.12
C PHE A 30 11.38 -2.91 1.29
N LEU A 31 10.43 -2.08 1.76
CA LEU A 31 9.22 -1.77 1.00
C LEU A 31 9.56 -1.11 -0.34
N VAL A 32 10.52 -0.18 -0.36
CA VAL A 32 10.99 0.46 -1.59
C VAL A 32 11.65 -0.57 -2.52
N LEU A 33 12.51 -1.46 -2.00
CA LEU A 33 13.15 -2.50 -2.80
C LEU A 33 12.14 -3.48 -3.40
N VAL A 34 11.14 -3.89 -2.63
CA VAL A 34 10.09 -4.80 -3.10
C VAL A 34 9.22 -4.13 -4.17
N THR A 35 8.85 -2.88 -3.99
CA THR A 35 7.93 -2.18 -4.90
C THR A 35 8.62 -1.65 -6.17
N GLN A 36 9.72 -0.92 -6.00
CA GLN A 36 10.44 -0.26 -7.08
C GLN A 36 11.58 -1.11 -7.66
N GLY A 37 12.12 -2.05 -6.88
CA GLY A 37 13.12 -3.00 -7.37
C GLY A 37 12.46 -4.21 -8.02
N ILE A 38 12.09 -5.19 -7.19
CA ILE A 38 11.61 -6.50 -7.66
C ILE A 38 10.26 -6.36 -8.38
N GLY A 39 9.34 -5.59 -7.79
CA GLY A 39 8.00 -5.37 -8.33
C GLY A 39 8.04 -4.76 -9.73
N MET A 40 8.88 -3.76 -9.95
CA MET A 40 9.04 -3.14 -11.27
C MET A 40 9.73 -4.06 -12.27
N LEU A 41 10.74 -4.83 -11.85
CA LEU A 41 11.45 -5.77 -12.72
C LEU A 41 10.52 -6.88 -13.25
N ILE A 42 9.74 -7.50 -12.35
CA ILE A 42 8.77 -8.53 -12.72
C ILE A 42 7.59 -7.88 -13.48
N GLY A 43 7.11 -6.73 -13.01
CA GLY A 43 6.01 -5.99 -13.60
C GLY A 43 6.27 -5.63 -15.06
N ASN A 44 7.44 -5.08 -15.38
CA ASN A 44 7.79 -4.72 -16.76
C ASN A 44 7.92 -5.95 -17.67
N GLN A 45 8.46 -7.06 -17.18
CA GLN A 45 8.53 -8.32 -17.95
C GLN A 45 7.14 -8.87 -18.26
N VAL A 46 6.27 -8.92 -17.25
CA VAL A 46 4.90 -9.42 -17.43
C VAL A 46 4.10 -8.48 -18.32
N PHE A 47 4.15 -7.17 -18.07
CA PHE A 47 3.43 -6.16 -18.83
C PHE A 47 3.90 -6.10 -20.29
N GLY A 48 5.21 -6.20 -20.55
CA GLY A 48 5.74 -6.23 -21.92
C GLY A 48 5.24 -7.42 -22.73
N ARG A 49 5.22 -8.63 -22.13
CA ARG A 49 4.63 -9.82 -22.77
C ARG A 49 3.13 -9.69 -22.97
N LEU A 50 2.45 -9.09 -22.00
CA LEU A 50 1.01 -8.89 -22.02
C LEU A 50 0.58 -7.95 -23.15
N VAL A 51 1.21 -6.78 -23.24
CA VAL A 51 0.99 -5.81 -24.32
C VAL A 51 1.33 -6.43 -25.68
N GLY A 52 2.42 -7.21 -25.76
CA GLY A 52 2.78 -7.93 -26.98
C GLY A 52 1.71 -8.94 -27.42
N HIS A 53 1.10 -9.66 -26.47
CA HIS A 53 0.01 -10.61 -26.76
C HIS A 53 -1.30 -9.93 -27.18
N TYR A 54 -1.58 -8.73 -26.66
CA TYR A 54 -2.76 -7.93 -27.02
C TYR A 54 -2.49 -6.90 -28.14
N THR A 55 -1.33 -6.98 -28.78
CA THR A 55 -1.00 -6.21 -29.99
C THR A 55 -1.15 -7.14 -31.19
N THR A 56 -2.12 -6.81 -32.06
CA THR A 56 -2.42 -7.55 -33.30
C THR A 56 -2.14 -6.66 -34.51
N ASP A 57 -2.18 -7.20 -35.73
CA ASP A 57 -1.92 -6.45 -36.97
C ASP A 57 -2.83 -5.21 -37.16
N GLY A 58 -3.97 -5.13 -36.46
CA GLY A 58 -4.87 -3.98 -36.44
C GLY A 58 -4.61 -2.92 -35.34
N GLY A 59 -3.60 -3.11 -34.50
CA GLY A 59 -3.25 -2.23 -33.38
C GLY A 59 -3.32 -2.90 -32.00
N THR A 60 -2.94 -2.13 -30.96
CA THR A 60 -2.92 -2.58 -29.56
C THR A 60 -4.28 -2.38 -28.89
N ASP A 61 -4.85 -3.44 -28.30
CA ASP A 61 -6.04 -3.33 -27.45
C ASP A 61 -5.67 -2.78 -26.07
N TRP A 62 -5.61 -1.45 -26.00
CA TRP A 62 -5.33 -0.72 -24.76
C TRP A 62 -6.37 -0.99 -23.68
N ARG A 63 -7.64 -1.21 -24.03
CA ARG A 63 -8.69 -1.43 -23.03
C ARG A 63 -8.39 -2.68 -22.22
N THR A 64 -8.07 -3.79 -22.88
CA THR A 64 -7.74 -5.04 -22.20
C THR A 64 -6.43 -4.94 -21.42
N VAL A 65 -5.42 -4.26 -21.97
CA VAL A 65 -4.17 -3.98 -21.26
C VAL A 65 -4.40 -3.20 -19.95
N TRP A 66 -5.29 -2.20 -19.95
CA TRP A 66 -5.63 -1.42 -18.76
C TRP A 66 -6.58 -2.14 -17.79
N MET A 67 -7.42 -3.06 -18.26
CA MET A 67 -8.30 -3.85 -17.38
C MET A 67 -7.54 -4.82 -16.49
N ILE A 68 -6.36 -5.27 -16.90
CA ILE A 68 -5.57 -6.25 -16.13
C ILE A 68 -5.03 -5.67 -14.81
N PRO A 69 -4.38 -4.50 -14.76
CA PRO A 69 -4.02 -3.87 -13.49
C PRO A 69 -5.26 -3.48 -12.67
N ALA A 70 -6.37 -3.12 -13.31
CA ALA A 70 -7.63 -2.85 -12.59
C ALA A 70 -8.18 -4.12 -11.90
N GLY A 71 -8.15 -5.27 -12.59
CA GLY A 71 -8.53 -6.56 -12.02
C GLY A 71 -7.59 -7.00 -10.90
N PHE A 72 -6.28 -6.77 -11.05
CA PHE A 72 -5.29 -7.04 -10.00
C PHE A 72 -5.55 -6.19 -8.75
N ALA A 73 -5.84 -4.90 -8.91
CA ALA A 73 -6.18 -4.02 -7.79
C ALA A 73 -7.45 -4.49 -7.06
N LEU A 74 -8.48 -4.92 -7.80
CA LEU A 74 -9.72 -5.45 -7.25
C LEU A 74 -9.50 -6.79 -6.53
N LEU A 75 -8.63 -7.66 -7.04
CA LEU A 75 -8.23 -8.89 -6.34
C LEU A 75 -7.50 -8.58 -5.03
N VAL A 76 -6.53 -7.67 -5.05
CA VAL A 76 -5.80 -7.24 -3.84
C VAL A 76 -6.76 -6.64 -2.82
N LEU A 77 -7.75 -5.85 -3.25
CA LEU A 77 -8.81 -5.32 -2.38
C LEU A 77 -9.55 -6.45 -1.65
N PHE A 78 -9.98 -7.50 -2.36
CA PHE A 78 -10.66 -8.64 -1.73
C PHE A 78 -9.76 -9.42 -0.78
N VAL A 79 -8.49 -9.61 -1.14
CA VAL A 79 -7.51 -10.25 -0.26
C VAL A 79 -7.34 -9.45 1.03
N PHE A 80 -7.18 -8.13 0.92
CA PHE A 80 -7.11 -7.23 2.08
C PHE A 80 -8.38 -7.32 2.92
N MET A 81 -9.56 -7.30 2.30
CA MET A 81 -10.84 -7.41 3.02
C MET A 81 -10.98 -8.74 3.77
N GLY A 82 -10.43 -9.83 3.23
CA GLY A 82 -10.37 -11.13 3.90
C GLY A 82 -9.36 -11.19 5.06
N LEU A 83 -8.16 -10.63 4.86
CA LEU A 83 -7.07 -10.63 5.84
C LEU A 83 -7.27 -9.61 6.98
N PHE A 84 -7.84 -8.44 6.70
CA PHE A 84 -8.11 -7.37 7.67
C PHE A 84 -9.46 -7.53 8.40
N ARG A 85 -9.85 -8.77 8.73
CA ARG A 85 -10.89 -9.01 9.76
C ARG A 85 -10.23 -9.07 11.14
N GLY A 86 -9.85 -7.91 11.65
CA GLY A 86 -9.35 -7.72 13.03
C GLY A 86 -10.41 -7.07 13.92
N PRO A 87 -10.61 -7.53 15.17
CA PRO A 87 -11.71 -7.08 16.04
C PRO A 87 -11.62 -5.58 16.35
N ASN A 88 -12.79 -4.92 16.36
CA ASN A 88 -13.00 -3.55 16.84
C ASN A 88 -12.14 -3.30 18.10
N ARG A 89 -11.05 -2.56 17.97
CA ARG A 89 -10.41 -1.98 19.16
C ARG A 89 -11.19 -0.74 19.53
N ALA A 90 -11.80 -0.87 20.70
CA ALA A 90 -12.65 0.08 21.40
C ALA A 90 -12.10 1.51 21.41
N ALA A 91 -13.04 2.45 21.54
CA ALA A 91 -12.85 3.88 21.67
C ALA A 91 -11.59 4.26 22.46
N VAL A 92 -10.85 5.23 21.93
CA VAL A 92 -9.78 5.95 22.65
C VAL A 92 -10.38 6.55 23.92
N PRO A 93 -9.98 6.12 25.14
CA PRO A 93 -10.44 6.75 26.37
C PRO A 93 -9.84 8.16 26.46
N ALA A 94 -10.66 9.10 26.91
CA ALA A 94 -10.36 10.54 27.03
C ALA A 94 -9.39 10.85 28.19
N GLU A 95 -8.17 10.31 28.14
CA GLU A 95 -7.13 10.52 29.14
C GLU A 95 -5.95 11.34 28.56
N VAL A 96 -6.24 12.48 27.93
CA VAL A 96 -5.22 13.47 27.54
C VAL A 96 -5.53 14.86 28.10
N SER A 97 -6.66 15.06 28.78
CA SER A 97 -7.12 16.39 29.19
C SER A 97 -6.68 16.85 30.59
N ILE A 98 -6.11 16.00 31.46
CA ILE A 98 -5.82 16.38 32.86
C ILE A 98 -4.34 16.69 33.13
N GLU A 99 -3.38 16.10 32.41
CA GLU A 99 -1.95 16.28 32.76
C GLU A 99 -1.36 17.64 32.35
N GLN A 100 -1.89 18.29 31.30
CA GLN A 100 -1.40 19.61 30.87
C GLN A 100 -1.87 20.78 31.75
N SER A 101 -2.86 20.58 32.63
CA SER A 101 -3.28 21.63 33.57
C SER A 101 -2.43 21.70 34.84
N GLY A 102 -1.67 20.64 35.18
CA GLY A 102 -0.87 20.57 36.41
C GLY A 102 0.54 21.15 36.30
N ALA A 103 1.13 21.16 35.09
CA ALA A 103 2.50 21.60 34.89
C ALA A 103 2.68 23.14 34.79
N ALA A 104 1.60 23.92 34.76
CA ALA A 104 1.64 25.37 34.67
C ALA A 104 1.55 26.08 36.04
N ALA A 105 1.48 25.33 37.15
CA ALA A 105 1.23 25.87 38.50
C ALA A 105 2.34 25.60 39.53
N SER A 106 3.57 25.25 39.11
CA SER A 106 4.73 25.06 40.01
C SER A 106 5.96 25.82 39.55
#